data_AF-A0A4Z0QZX9-F1
#
_entry.id   AF-A0A4Z0QZX9-F1
#
_cell.length_a   1.000
_cell.length_b   1.000
_cell.length_c   1.000
_cell.angle_alpha   90.00
_cell.angle_beta   90.00
_cell.angle_gamma   90.00
#
_symmetry.space_group_name_H-M   'P 1'
#
loop_
_entity.id
_entity.type
_entity.pdbx_description
1 polymer ?
#
loop_
_entity_poly.entity_id
_entity_poly.type
_entity_poly.pdbx_seq_one_letter_code
_entity_poly.pdbx_strand_id
1 'polypeptide(L)' 'MQALLNPKALATLYKEWRELTAEHEQDGKSIDCGESNVRSDFSAFAELDETISFEEMLILERAY' A
#
# COMPACT_ATOMS: atom_id res chain seq x y z
N MET A 1 15.52 13.08 6.15
CA MET A 1 14.63 13.34 7.29
C MET A 1 13.82 12.09 7.46
N GLN A 2 13.96 11.36 8.57
CA GLN A 2 13.23 10.10 8.75
C GLN A 2 11.84 10.47 9.28
N ALA A 3 10.82 10.44 8.42
CA ALA A 3 9.45 10.64 8.85
C ALA A 3 9.02 9.39 9.62
N LEU A 4 8.74 9.55 10.92
CA LEU A 4 8.12 8.50 11.73
C LEU A 4 6.76 8.15 11.12
N LEU A 5 6.66 6.98 10.51
CA LEU A 5 5.43 6.47 9.92
C LEU A 5 4.35 6.35 10.99
N ASN A 6 3.34 7.21 10.91
CA ASN A 6 2.17 7.13 11.77
C ASN A 6 1.24 6.03 11.20
N PRO A 7 1.01 4.91 11.89
CA PRO A 7 0.24 3.79 11.35
C PRO A 7 -1.21 4.16 11.00
N LYS A 8 -1.78 5.16 11.67
CA LYS A 8 -3.11 5.70 11.30
C LYS A 8 -3.08 6.44 9.97
N ALA A 9 -1.98 7.14 9.67
CA ALA A 9 -1.81 7.83 8.39
C ALA A 9 -1.63 6.82 7.25
N LEU A 10 -0.83 5.77 7.46
CA LEU A 10 -0.65 4.69 6.49
C LEU A 10 -1.95 3.96 6.16
N ALA A 11 -2.81 3.69 7.15
CA ALA A 11 -4.11 3.06 6.90
C ALA A 11 -5.04 3.94 6.06
N THR A 12 -5.00 5.27 6.24
CA THR A 12 -5.74 6.21 5.39
C THR A 12 -5.20 6.22 3.96
N LEU A 13 -3.87 6.36 3.79
CA LEU A 13 -3.23 6.32 2.47
C LEU A 13 -3.48 4.99 1.74
N TYR A 14 -3.46 3.88 2.48
CA TYR A 14 -3.75 2.56 1.92
C TYR A 14 -5.19 2.46 1.42
N LYS A 15 -6.17 3.03 2.13
CA LYS A 15 -7.57 3.13 1.67
C LYS A 15 -7.69 3.93 0.38
N GLU A 16 -7.10 5.12 0.35
CA GLU A 16 -7.10 5.99 -0.84
C GLU A 16 -6.44 5.29 -2.04
N TRP A 17 -5.30 4.63 -1.83
CA TRP A 17 -4.63 3.84 -2.85
C TRP A 17 -5.48 2.66 -3.35
N ARG A 18 -6.18 1.94 -2.45
CA ARG A 18 -7.11 0.85 -2.83
C ARG A 18 -8.29 1.34 -3.66
N GLU A 19 -8.82 2.51 -3.36
CA GLU A 19 -9.91 3.11 -4.13
C GLU A 19 -9.44 3.50 -5.55
N LEU A 20 -8.24 4.07 -5.68
CA LEU A 20 -7.65 4.43 -6.98
C LEU A 20 -7.28 3.19 -7.81
N THR A 21 -6.82 2.12 -7.16
CA THR A 21 -6.40 0.89 -7.84
C THR A 21 -7.55 -0.08 -8.13
N ALA A 22 -8.75 0.16 -7.58
CA ALA A 22 -9.94 -0.64 -7.86
C ALA A 22 -10.31 -0.66 -9.36
N GLU A 23 -10.05 0.44 -10.07
CA GLU A 23 -10.23 0.51 -11.53
C GLU A 23 -9.18 -0.34 -12.26
N HIS A 24 -7.95 -0.38 -11.75
CA HIS A 24 -6.85 -1.16 -12.31
C HIS A 24 -7.00 -2.67 -12.07
N GLU A 25 -7.64 -3.08 -10.98
CA GLU A 25 -7.99 -4.50 -10.74
C GLU A 25 -8.97 -5.01 -11.81
N GLN A 26 -9.89 -4.17 -12.28
CA GLN A 26 -10.83 -4.50 -13.36
C GLN A 26 -10.13 -4.70 -14.72
N ASP A 27 -8.99 -4.04 -14.93
CA ASP A 27 -8.14 -4.20 -16.11
C ASP A 27 -7.22 -5.45 -16.03
N GLY A 28 -7.36 -6.27 -14.99
CA GLY A 28 -6.60 -7.51 -14.80
C GLY A 28 -5.21 -7.31 -14.20
N LYS A 29 -4.93 -6.15 -13.60
CA LYS A 29 -3.71 -5.97 -12.81
C LYS A 29 -3.94 -6.48 -11.38
N SER A 30 -3.00 -7.27 -10.89
CA SER A 30 -3.04 -7.76 -9.51
C SER A 30 -2.82 -6.62 -8.52
N ILE A 31 -3.57 -6.65 -7.42
CA ILE A 31 -3.40 -5.79 -6.24
C ILE A 31 -3.04 -6.62 -5.00
N ASP A 32 -2.58 -7.86 -5.19
CA ASP A 32 -2.17 -8.75 -4.10
C ASP A 32 -0.92 -8.21 -3.39
N CYS A 33 -1.06 -7.89 -2.11
CA CYS A 33 0.04 -7.43 -1.26
C CYS A 33 1.19 -8.44 -1.15
N GLY A 34 0.99 -9.71 -1.50
CA GLY A 34 2.03 -10.74 -1.65
C GLY A 34 3.01 -10.45 -2.79
N GLU A 35 2.63 -9.67 -3.80
CA GLU A 35 3.50 -9.32 -4.92
C GLU A 35 4.35 -8.08 -4.62
N SER A 36 5.65 -8.14 -4.95
CA SER A 36 6.60 -7.07 -4.61
C SER A 36 6.37 -5.78 -5.40
N ASN A 37 5.90 -5.87 -6.65
CA ASN A 37 5.47 -4.75 -7.47
C ASN A 37 4.31 -3.98 -6.82
N VAL A 38 3.33 -4.69 -6.25
CA VAL A 38 2.18 -4.08 -5.58
C VAL A 38 2.62 -3.32 -4.31
N ARG A 39 3.50 -3.94 -3.50
CA ARG A 39 4.08 -3.26 -2.34
C ARG A 39 4.91 -2.05 -2.73
N SER A 40 5.69 -2.14 -3.81
CA SER A 40 6.49 -1.03 -4.31
C SER A 40 5.62 0.11 -4.83
N ASP A 41 4.50 -0.21 -5.48
CA ASP A 41 3.54 0.78 -5.98
C ASP A 41 2.90 1.56 -4.82
N PHE A 42 2.39 0.85 -3.82
CA PHE A 42 1.86 1.49 -2.62
C PHE A 42 2.93 2.29 -1.87
N SER A 43 4.17 1.78 -1.77
CA SER A 43 5.27 2.50 -1.10
C SER A 43 5.62 3.80 -1.82
N ALA A 44 5.57 3.80 -3.16
CA ALA A 44 5.75 5.02 -3.96
C ALA A 44 4.58 5.98 -3.77
N PHE A 45 3.34 5.49 -3.75
CA PHE A 45 2.15 6.31 -3.47
C PHE A 45 2.19 6.96 -2.09
N ALA A 46 2.63 6.22 -1.07
CA ALA A 46 2.73 6.68 0.31
C ALA A 46 4.05 7.42 0.62
N GLU A 47 4.88 7.69 -0.39
CA GLU A 47 6.17 8.40 -0.28
C GLU A 47 7.11 7.80 0.79
N LEU A 48 7.15 6.47 0.86
CA LEU A 48 8.02 5.75 1.80
C LEU A 48 9.47 5.76 1.31
N ASP A 49 10.42 5.96 2.24
CA ASP A 49 11.85 5.86 1.95
C ASP A 49 12.26 4.45 1.50
N GLU A 50 11.57 3.42 1.99
CA GLU A 50 11.79 2.01 1.67
C GLU A 50 10.48 1.32 1.29
N THR A 51 10.58 0.24 0.51
CA THR A 51 9.41 -0.58 0.19
C THR A 51 8.88 -1.26 1.46
N ILE A 52 7.59 -1.07 1.74
CA ILE A 52 6.89 -1.71 2.85
C ILE A 52 7.05 -3.24 2.77
N SER A 53 7.26 -3.88 3.92
CA SER A 53 7.31 -5.34 3.97
C SER A 53 5.93 -5.96 3.69
N PHE A 54 5.93 -7.25 3.39
CA PHE A 54 4.69 -8.01 3.24
C PHE A 54 3.87 -7.97 4.54
N GLU A 55 4.52 -8.19 5.68
CA GLU A 55 3.87 -8.23 6.99
C GLU A 55 3.22 -6.89 7.35
N GLU A 56 3.88 -5.77 7.06
CA GLU A 56 3.35 -4.43 7.30
C GLU A 56 2.16 -4.13 6.38
N MET A 57 2.24 -4.41 5.08
CA MET A 57 1.12 -4.19 4.17
C MET A 57 -0.05 -5.13 4.45
N LEU A 58 0.22 -6.36 4.89
CA LEU A 58 -0.82 -7.31 5.31
C LEU A 58 -1.60 -6.82 6.54
N ILE A 59 -0.96 -6.06 7.45
CA ILE A 59 -1.67 -5.42 8.57
C ILE A 59 -2.65 -4.37 8.04
N LEU A 60 -2.25 -3.58 7.03
CA LEU A 60 -3.11 -2.59 6.39
C LEU A 60 -4.27 -3.27 5.65
N GLU A 61 -3.98 -4.31 4.87
CA GLU A 61 -4.96 -5.14 4.16
C GLU A 61 -6.01 -5.73 5.13
N ARG A 62 -5.59 -6.23 6.29
CA ARG A 62 -6.50 -6.81 7.29
C ARG A 62 -7.32 -5.77 8.05
N ALA A 63 -6.90 -4.50 8.02
CA ALA A 63 -7.57 -3.39 8.69
C ALA A 63 -8.42 -2.54 7.73
N TYR A 64 -8.33 -2.80 6.42
CA TYR A 64 -9.15 -2.25 5.35
C TYR A 64 -10.55 -2.87 5.38
#